data_AF-A0A0F9VUT4-F1
#
_entry.id   AF-A0A0F9VUT4-F1
#
_cell.length_a   1.000
_cell.length_b   1.000
_cell.length_c   1.000
_cell.angle_alpha   90.00
_cell.angle_beta   90.00
_cell.angle_gamma   90.00
#
_symmetry.space_group_name_H-M   'P 1'
#
loop_
_entity.id
_entity.type
_entity.pdbx_description
1 polymer ?
#
loop_
_entity_poly.entity_id
_entity_poly.type
_entity_poly.pdbx_seq_one_letter_code
_entity_poly.pdbx_strand_id
1 'polypeptide(L)'
;MKDDDTDNLDRWHSVKAFAVIVLISITAYKIAVTPFNFVFDFPSLLSLLLAFFSVGLAALFYFKATETSNTFYDNTYKFTREIAQLITKMESGFGERLRHLDEGYSSVRDHIQRMPSGERVREAQKKLEEGEETLDKTSEERNALIMQLIDRAHLQEEEKTKFMAELRENEEQLKKTQNEMAQLKRRVTISRMKSARGQHDTLLDDPGFIEYTEKHVLDRIWHSGRRLTEPALKRRFSGIVESLEQGYVMDLNKWGVVDDDNELTDFGASYLQRIRTGQVDVL
;
A
#
# COMPACT_ATOMS: atom_id res chain seq x y z
N MET A 1 72.73 49.21 -40.20
CA MET A 1 73.06 47.88 -39.63
C MET A 1 71.77 47.09 -39.46
N LYS A 2 71.02 46.90 -40.56
CA LYS A 2 69.71 46.22 -40.58
C LYS A 2 69.47 45.38 -41.85
N ASP A 3 70.46 45.32 -42.75
CA ASP A 3 70.37 44.60 -44.02
C ASP A 3 71.09 43.24 -44.00
N ASP A 4 71.89 42.94 -42.96
CA ASP A 4 72.70 41.71 -42.91
C ASP A 4 71.92 40.50 -42.34
N ASP A 5 70.86 40.75 -41.55
CA ASP A 5 70.03 39.69 -40.97
C ASP A 5 69.02 39.10 -41.98
N THR A 6 68.55 39.89 -42.95
CA THR A 6 67.60 39.42 -43.97
C THR A 6 68.26 38.52 -45.02
N ASP A 7 69.49 38.86 -45.43
CA ASP A 7 70.26 38.07 -46.41
C ASP A 7 70.65 36.68 -45.86
N ASN A 8 70.97 36.59 -44.57
CA ASN A 8 71.29 35.31 -43.94
C ASN A 8 70.05 34.41 -43.76
N LEU A 9 68.87 34.99 -43.51
CA LEU A 9 67.62 34.26 -43.42
C LEU A 9 67.23 33.64 -44.78
N ASP A 10 67.31 34.43 -45.86
CA ASP A 10 66.96 33.97 -47.21
C ASP A 10 67.94 32.91 -47.75
N ARG A 11 69.23 33.04 -47.44
CA ARG A 11 70.23 32.01 -47.74
C ARG A 11 69.95 30.70 -47.01
N TRP A 12 69.54 30.76 -45.75
CA TRP A 12 69.20 29.58 -44.96
C TRP A 12 67.94 28.85 -45.49
N HIS A 13 66.92 29.60 -45.89
CA HIS A 13 65.73 29.03 -46.53
C HIS A 13 66.06 28.38 -47.88
N SER A 14 66.93 29.01 -48.68
CA SER A 14 67.38 28.47 -49.96
C SER A 14 68.18 27.17 -49.79
N VAL A 15 69.06 27.09 -48.79
CA VAL A 15 69.80 25.86 -48.47
C VAL A 15 68.87 24.74 -48.00
N LYS A 16 67.87 25.04 -47.16
CA LYS A 16 66.85 24.06 -46.74
C LYS A 16 66.02 23.56 -47.92
N ALA A 17 65.58 24.45 -48.81
CA ALA A 17 64.82 24.08 -49.99
C ALA A 17 65.64 23.15 -50.91
N PHE A 18 66.91 23.47 -51.13
CA PHE A 18 67.82 22.62 -51.90
C PHE A 18 68.02 21.25 -51.25
N ALA A 19 68.23 21.21 -49.92
CA ALA A 19 68.37 19.95 -49.19
C ALA A 19 67.11 19.07 -49.27
N VAL A 20 65.91 19.67 -49.20
CA VAL A 20 64.64 18.96 -49.35
C VAL A 20 64.48 18.42 -50.78
N ILE A 21 64.83 19.21 -51.80
CA ILE A 21 64.77 18.77 -53.21
C ILE A 21 65.73 17.59 -53.45
N VAL A 22 66.94 17.65 -52.90
CA VAL A 22 67.92 16.56 -52.99
C VAL A 22 67.40 15.31 -52.28
N LEU A 23 66.81 15.45 -51.09
CA LEU A 23 66.27 14.31 -50.33
C LEU A 23 65.08 13.67 -51.07
N ILE A 24 64.18 14.47 -51.63
CA ILE A 24 63.07 13.99 -52.47
C ILE A 24 63.62 13.29 -53.71
N SER A 25 64.62 13.87 -54.38
CA SER A 25 65.23 13.29 -55.58
C SER A 25 65.93 11.96 -55.30
N ILE A 26 66.66 11.85 -54.19
CA ILE A 26 67.29 10.60 -53.74
C ILE A 26 66.22 9.55 -53.41
N THR A 27 65.16 9.95 -52.72
CA THR A 27 64.06 9.03 -52.36
C THR A 27 63.32 8.55 -53.60
N ALA A 28 63.02 9.45 -54.54
CA ALA A 28 62.38 9.14 -55.81
C ALA A 28 63.27 8.25 -56.70
N TYR A 29 64.58 8.53 -56.76
CA TYR A 29 65.54 7.68 -57.47
C TYR A 29 65.61 6.28 -56.87
N LYS A 30 65.68 6.18 -55.54
CA LYS A 30 65.68 4.91 -54.84
C LYS A 30 64.39 4.13 -55.08
N ILE A 31 63.24 4.80 -55.08
CA ILE A 31 61.95 4.19 -55.43
C ILE A 31 61.92 3.69 -56.87
N ALA A 32 62.44 4.48 -57.83
CA ALA A 32 62.42 4.13 -59.25
C ALA A 32 63.37 2.98 -59.62
N VAL A 33 64.53 2.89 -58.96
CA VAL A 33 65.54 1.85 -59.22
C VAL A 33 65.29 0.58 -58.42
N THR A 34 64.57 0.67 -57.29
CA THR A 34 64.18 -0.54 -56.54
C THR A 34 63.08 -1.27 -57.31
N PRO A 35 63.31 -2.50 -57.79
CA PRO A 35 62.22 -3.29 -58.33
C PRO A 35 61.28 -3.63 -57.16
N PHE A 36 60.21 -2.86 -57.00
CA PHE A 36 59.11 -3.18 -56.12
C PHE A 36 58.38 -4.40 -56.70
N ASN A 37 58.98 -5.57 -56.54
CA ASN A 37 58.28 -6.83 -56.71
C ASN A 37 57.37 -7.00 -55.48
N PHE A 38 56.29 -6.22 -55.43
CA PHE A 38 55.15 -6.51 -54.56
C PHE A 38 54.53 -7.82 -55.06
N VAL A 39 55.15 -8.94 -54.69
CA VAL A 39 54.50 -10.24 -54.74
C VAL A 39 53.49 -10.21 -53.61
N PHE A 40 52.32 -9.60 -53.87
CA PHE A 40 51.18 -9.73 -52.98
C PHE A 40 50.76 -11.19 -53.02
N ASP A 41 51.22 -11.95 -52.03
CA ASP A 41 50.78 -13.31 -51.83
C ASP A 41 49.26 -13.27 -51.60
N PHE A 42 48.50 -13.94 -52.47
CA PHE A 42 47.04 -13.92 -52.44
C PHE A 42 46.44 -14.24 -51.04
N PRO A 43 47.00 -15.19 -50.26
CA PRO A 43 46.67 -15.39 -48.86
C PRO A 43 46.79 -14.13 -47.98
N SER A 44 47.84 -13.32 -48.16
CA SER A 44 48.02 -12.09 -47.38
C SER A 44 46.96 -11.04 -47.70
N LEU A 45 46.57 -10.91 -48.98
CA LEU A 45 45.47 -10.05 -49.39
C LEU A 45 44.12 -10.55 -48.84
N LEU A 46 43.89 -11.85 -48.87
CA LEU A 46 42.68 -12.48 -48.32
C LEU A 46 42.59 -12.28 -46.80
N SER A 47 43.69 -12.47 -46.07
CA SER A 47 43.74 -12.23 -44.62
C SER A 47 43.50 -10.76 -44.27
N LEU A 48 44.07 -9.82 -45.04
CA LEU A 48 43.85 -8.39 -44.83
C LEU A 48 42.38 -8.01 -45.08
N LEU A 49 41.78 -8.53 -46.17
CA LEU A 49 40.37 -8.34 -46.48
C LEU A 49 39.48 -8.90 -45.35
N LEU A 50 39.77 -10.12 -44.89
CA LEU A 50 39.02 -10.76 -43.81
C LEU A 50 39.14 -9.99 -42.49
N ALA A 51 40.32 -9.45 -42.20
CA ALA A 51 40.53 -8.59 -41.03
C ALA A 51 39.67 -7.31 -41.10
N PHE A 52 39.61 -6.65 -42.27
CA PHE A 52 38.73 -5.49 -42.46
C PHE A 52 37.24 -5.84 -42.30
N PHE A 53 36.80 -6.99 -42.83
CA PHE A 53 35.43 -7.47 -42.63
C PHE A 53 35.14 -7.79 -41.16
N SER A 54 36.09 -8.40 -40.44
CA SER A 54 35.94 -8.72 -39.02
C SER A 54 35.80 -7.45 -38.17
N VAL A 55 36.61 -6.43 -38.43
CA VAL A 55 36.51 -5.13 -37.76
C VAL A 55 35.20 -4.44 -38.10
N GLY A 56 34.78 -4.47 -39.38
CA GLY A 56 33.50 -3.90 -39.83
C GLY A 56 32.29 -4.58 -39.18
N LEU A 57 32.28 -5.91 -39.13
CA LEU A 57 31.22 -6.68 -38.46
C LEU A 57 31.19 -6.41 -36.95
N ALA A 58 32.36 -6.32 -36.30
CA ALA A 58 32.43 -5.98 -34.88
C ALA A 58 31.85 -4.59 -34.59
N ALA A 59 32.16 -3.59 -35.42
CA ALA A 59 31.59 -2.25 -35.31
C ALA A 59 30.06 -2.25 -35.53
N LEU A 60 29.56 -3.00 -36.53
CA LEU A 60 28.12 -3.15 -36.78
C LEU A 60 27.41 -3.84 -35.61
N PHE A 61 27.99 -4.89 -35.04
CA PHE A 61 27.45 -5.55 -33.85
C PHE A 61 27.45 -4.63 -32.64
N TYR A 62 28.50 -3.81 -32.45
CA TYR A 62 28.56 -2.83 -31.39
C TYR A 62 27.42 -1.81 -31.51
N PHE A 63 27.26 -1.17 -32.68
CA PHE A 63 26.19 -0.20 -32.87
C PHE A 63 24.80 -0.80 -32.72
N LYS A 64 24.58 -2.00 -33.29
CA LYS A 64 23.30 -2.68 -33.19
C LYS A 64 22.98 -3.13 -31.76
N ALA A 65 23.99 -3.60 -31.01
CA ALA A 65 23.83 -3.95 -29.60
C ALA A 65 23.54 -2.71 -28.75
N THR A 66 24.23 -1.59 -29.01
CA THR A 66 23.97 -0.32 -28.31
C THR A 66 22.58 0.23 -28.61
N GLU A 67 22.15 0.23 -29.88
CA GLU A 67 20.81 0.66 -30.27
C GLU A 67 19.74 -0.22 -29.62
N THR A 68 19.88 -1.55 -29.72
CA THR A 68 18.95 -2.51 -29.09
C THR A 68 18.92 -2.36 -27.57
N SER A 69 20.07 -2.15 -26.94
CA SER A 69 20.19 -1.98 -25.49
C SER A 69 19.54 -0.68 -25.02
N ASN A 70 19.74 0.44 -25.72
CA ASN A 70 19.10 1.71 -25.39
C ASN A 70 17.58 1.62 -25.54
N THR A 71 17.08 0.99 -26.60
CA THR A 71 15.65 0.75 -26.79
C THR A 71 15.09 -0.18 -25.72
N PHE A 72 15.83 -1.23 -25.33
CA PHE A 72 15.44 -2.12 -24.25
C PHE A 72 15.32 -1.36 -22.93
N TYR A 73 16.32 -0.56 -22.54
CA TYR A 73 16.28 0.21 -21.30
C TYR A 73 15.14 1.25 -21.27
N ASP A 74 14.89 1.97 -22.38
CA ASP A 74 13.77 2.91 -22.45
C ASP A 74 12.42 2.18 -22.32
N ASN A 75 12.27 1.04 -22.99
CA ASN A 75 11.06 0.22 -22.87
C ASN A 75 10.89 -0.36 -21.47
N THR A 76 11.94 -0.89 -20.84
CA THR A 76 11.89 -1.40 -19.47
C THR A 76 11.56 -0.28 -18.48
N TYR A 77 12.13 0.91 -18.65
CA TYR A 77 11.83 2.06 -17.80
C TYR A 77 10.38 2.53 -17.97
N LYS A 78 9.90 2.68 -19.22
CA LYS A 78 8.50 3.01 -19.51
C LYS A 78 7.55 1.97 -18.94
N PHE A 79 7.83 0.68 -19.16
CA PHE A 79 7.07 -0.43 -18.64
C PHE A 79 6.97 -0.41 -17.11
N THR A 80 8.11 -0.25 -16.43
CA THR A 80 8.16 -0.19 -14.97
C THR A 80 7.40 1.02 -14.43
N ARG A 81 7.55 2.19 -15.08
CA ARG A 81 6.83 3.41 -14.71
C ARG A 81 5.32 3.26 -14.88
N GLU A 82 4.88 2.66 -15.99
CA GLU A 82 3.47 2.40 -16.25
C GLU A 82 2.86 1.42 -15.25
N ILE A 83 3.58 0.35 -14.90
CA ILE A 83 3.15 -0.59 -13.85
C ILE A 83 3.06 0.12 -12.51
N ALA A 84 4.07 0.91 -12.13
CA ALA A 84 4.07 1.65 -10.88
C ALA A 84 2.86 2.61 -10.81
N GLN A 85 2.57 3.33 -11.90
CA GLN A 85 1.38 4.18 -11.99
C GLN A 85 0.07 3.40 -11.87
N LEU A 86 -0.02 2.22 -12.48
CA LEU A 86 -1.20 1.36 -12.38
C LEU A 86 -1.39 0.86 -10.95
N ILE A 87 -0.31 0.47 -10.27
CA ILE A 87 -0.33 0.09 -8.85
C ILE A 87 -0.75 1.26 -7.96
N THR A 88 -0.18 2.45 -8.14
CA THR A 88 -0.60 3.65 -7.39
C THR A 88 -2.06 3.99 -7.63
N LYS A 89 -2.56 3.82 -8.86
CA LYS A 89 -3.97 4.02 -9.19
C LYS A 89 -4.88 2.98 -8.51
N MET A 90 -4.42 1.73 -8.40
CA MET A 90 -5.12 0.69 -7.64
C MET A 90 -5.12 1.00 -6.14
N GLU A 91 -3.99 1.37 -5.57
CA GLU A 91 -3.87 1.70 -4.14
C GLU A 91 -4.77 2.89 -3.77
N SER A 92 -4.73 3.97 -4.57
CA SER A 92 -5.59 5.14 -4.34
C SER A 92 -7.06 4.85 -4.66
N GLY A 93 -7.36 4.14 -5.75
CA GLY A 93 -8.73 3.81 -6.16
C GLY A 93 -9.45 2.86 -5.20
N PHE A 94 -8.77 1.83 -4.71
CA PHE A 94 -9.33 0.90 -3.73
C PHE A 94 -9.29 1.47 -2.32
N GLY A 95 -8.22 2.15 -1.94
CA GLY A 95 -8.09 2.78 -0.62
C GLY A 95 -9.20 3.79 -0.35
N GLU A 96 -9.47 4.70 -1.30
CA GLU A 96 -10.49 5.73 -1.14
C GLU A 96 -11.91 5.13 -1.07
N ARG A 97 -12.23 4.15 -1.93
CA ARG A 97 -13.55 3.51 -1.94
C ARG A 97 -13.79 2.61 -0.73
N LEU A 98 -12.77 1.89 -0.27
CA LEU A 98 -12.85 1.07 0.95
C LEU A 98 -12.96 1.95 2.19
N ARG A 99 -12.25 3.08 2.25
CA ARG A 99 -12.40 4.07 3.32
C ARG A 99 -13.81 4.66 3.36
N HIS A 100 -14.37 5.00 2.18
CA HIS A 100 -15.76 5.48 2.08
C HIS A 100 -16.78 4.40 2.50
N LEU A 101 -16.51 3.12 2.22
CA LEU A 101 -17.32 2.01 2.75
C LEU A 101 -17.24 1.94 4.28
N ASP A 102 -16.05 2.00 4.87
CA ASP A 102 -15.88 1.91 6.34
C ASP A 102 -16.49 3.12 7.09
N GLU A 103 -16.28 4.34 6.59
CA GLU A 103 -16.89 5.58 7.09
C GLU A 103 -18.44 5.57 6.91
N GLY A 104 -18.91 5.06 5.77
CA GLY A 104 -20.34 4.85 5.51
C GLY A 104 -20.98 3.87 6.50
N TYR A 105 -20.32 2.76 6.83
CA TYR A 105 -20.83 1.76 7.77
C TYR A 105 -20.82 2.24 9.23
N SER A 106 -19.80 2.98 9.65
CA SER A 106 -19.69 3.50 11.02
C SER A 106 -20.73 4.58 11.31
N SER A 107 -20.91 5.56 10.41
CA SER A 107 -21.96 6.58 10.53
C SER A 107 -23.37 5.98 10.52
N VAL A 108 -23.58 4.90 9.77
CA VAL A 108 -24.84 4.16 9.70
C VAL A 108 -25.12 3.40 10.99
N ARG A 109 -24.11 2.83 11.67
CA ARG A 109 -24.28 2.19 12.97
C ARG A 109 -24.87 3.18 14.00
N ASP A 110 -24.33 4.39 14.04
CA ASP A 110 -24.77 5.41 14.99
C ASP A 110 -26.17 5.95 14.65
N HIS A 111 -26.50 6.04 13.36
CA HIS A 111 -27.81 6.51 12.90
C HIS A 111 -28.90 5.44 13.12
N ILE A 112 -28.61 4.17 12.83
CA ILE A 112 -29.51 3.04 13.07
C ILE A 112 -29.77 2.86 14.56
N GLN A 113 -28.82 3.15 15.45
CA GLN A 113 -29.06 3.04 16.90
C GLN A 113 -30.14 4.02 17.41
N ARG A 114 -30.37 5.14 16.72
CA ARG A 114 -31.28 6.23 17.16
C ARG A 114 -32.72 6.13 16.62
N MET A 115 -33.03 5.18 15.73
CA MET A 115 -34.36 5.06 15.09
C MET A 115 -35.31 4.03 15.77
N PRO A 116 -36.63 4.16 15.61
CA PRO A 116 -37.60 3.16 16.08
C PRO A 116 -37.50 1.82 15.32
N SER A 117 -37.82 0.70 15.99
CA SER A 117 -37.54 -0.69 15.54
C SER A 117 -38.08 -1.10 14.17
N GLY A 118 -39.17 -0.51 13.67
CA GLY A 118 -39.77 -0.88 12.38
C GLY A 118 -39.07 -0.26 11.16
N GLU A 119 -38.62 0.99 11.26
CA GLU A 119 -37.90 1.69 10.18
C GLU A 119 -36.42 1.27 10.09
N ARG A 120 -35.81 0.93 11.24
CA ARG A 120 -34.41 0.45 11.31
C ARG A 120 -34.12 -0.72 10.38
N VAL A 121 -35.02 -1.71 10.32
CA VAL A 121 -34.79 -2.92 9.52
C VAL A 121 -34.88 -2.60 8.02
N ARG A 122 -35.85 -1.76 7.63
CA ARG A 122 -36.11 -1.44 6.22
C ARG A 122 -35.04 -0.53 5.62
N GLU A 123 -34.57 0.47 6.36
CA GLU A 123 -33.51 1.36 5.89
C GLU A 123 -32.13 0.67 5.93
N ALA A 124 -31.86 -0.14 6.96
CA ALA A 124 -30.64 -0.95 7.02
C ALA A 124 -30.55 -1.95 5.84
N GLN A 125 -31.68 -2.55 5.46
CA GLN A 125 -31.72 -3.51 4.36
C GLN A 125 -31.49 -2.83 3.00
N LYS A 126 -32.11 -1.67 2.77
CA LYS A 126 -31.91 -0.89 1.55
C LYS A 126 -30.47 -0.37 1.39
N LYS A 127 -29.86 0.09 2.48
CA LYS A 127 -28.48 0.59 2.45
C LYS A 127 -27.43 -0.53 2.43
N LEU A 128 -27.78 -1.73 2.91
CA LEU A 128 -26.95 -2.91 2.73
C LEU A 128 -26.93 -3.35 1.26
N GLU A 129 -28.07 -3.29 0.56
CA GLU A 129 -28.14 -3.52 -0.90
C GLU A 129 -27.31 -2.50 -1.67
N GLU A 130 -27.39 -1.21 -1.33
CA GLU A 130 -26.53 -0.16 -1.92
C GLU A 130 -25.03 -0.41 -1.62
N GLY A 131 -24.72 -0.91 -0.42
CA GLY A 131 -23.37 -1.30 -0.02
C GLY A 131 -22.85 -2.52 -0.80
N GLU A 132 -23.68 -3.54 -1.02
CA GLU A 132 -23.33 -4.71 -1.83
C GLU A 132 -23.11 -4.33 -3.31
N GLU A 133 -23.96 -3.46 -3.87
CA GLU A 133 -23.82 -3.00 -5.25
C GLU A 133 -22.53 -2.20 -5.49
N THR A 134 -22.15 -1.33 -4.54
CA THR A 134 -20.89 -0.57 -4.63
C THR A 134 -19.66 -1.45 -4.47
N LEU A 135 -19.75 -2.53 -3.68
CA LEU A 135 -18.70 -3.51 -3.47
C LEU A 135 -18.51 -4.39 -4.70
N ASP A 136 -19.60 -4.84 -5.33
CA ASP A 136 -19.55 -5.61 -6.59
C ASP A 136 -18.96 -4.77 -7.73
N LYS A 137 -19.39 -3.51 -7.91
CA LYS A 137 -18.78 -2.59 -8.91
C LYS A 137 -17.29 -2.38 -8.69
N THR A 138 -16.87 -2.23 -7.43
CA THR A 138 -15.45 -2.04 -7.10
C THR A 138 -14.64 -3.32 -7.35
N SER A 139 -15.24 -4.49 -7.14
CA SER A 139 -14.63 -5.78 -7.48
C SER A 139 -14.49 -5.97 -8.99
N GLU A 140 -15.48 -5.56 -9.78
CA GLU A 140 -15.42 -5.64 -11.25
C GLU A 140 -14.34 -4.71 -11.83
N GLU A 141 -14.25 -3.47 -11.35
CA GLU A 141 -13.19 -2.53 -11.74
C GLU A 141 -11.80 -3.06 -11.36
N ARG A 142 -11.67 -3.70 -10.19
CA ARG A 142 -10.42 -4.37 -9.79
C ARG A 142 -10.03 -5.45 -10.78
N ASN A 143 -10.98 -6.28 -11.17
CA ASN A 143 -10.70 -7.39 -12.07
C ASN A 143 -10.31 -6.90 -13.46
N ALA A 144 -10.91 -5.81 -13.94
CA ALA A 144 -10.51 -5.16 -15.18
C ALA A 144 -9.06 -4.62 -15.14
N LEU A 145 -8.64 -4.01 -14.03
CA LEU A 145 -7.27 -3.49 -13.87
C LEU A 145 -6.25 -4.63 -13.71
N ILE A 146 -6.62 -5.72 -13.04
CA ILE A 146 -5.79 -6.94 -12.96
C ILE A 146 -5.62 -7.58 -14.34
N MET A 147 -6.68 -7.64 -15.14
CA MET A 147 -6.57 -8.09 -16.54
C MET A 147 -5.61 -7.23 -17.36
N GLN A 148 -5.64 -5.90 -17.17
CA GLN A 148 -4.69 -5.00 -17.82
C GLN A 148 -3.24 -5.24 -17.37
N LEU A 149 -2.99 -5.61 -16.11
CA LEU A 149 -1.66 -6.00 -15.63
C LEU A 149 -1.18 -7.30 -16.26
N ILE A 150 -2.06 -8.29 -16.32
CA ILE A 150 -1.76 -9.61 -16.90
C ILE A 150 -1.45 -9.48 -18.40
N ASP A 151 -2.22 -8.68 -19.13
CA ASP A 151 -1.99 -8.44 -20.57
C ASP A 151 -0.67 -7.71 -20.82
N ARG A 152 -0.33 -6.74 -19.96
CA ARG A 152 0.94 -6.01 -20.05
C ARG A 152 2.13 -6.87 -19.63
N ALA A 153 1.97 -7.80 -18.69
CA ALA A 153 3.03 -8.68 -18.23
C ALA A 153 3.52 -9.69 -19.28
N HIS A 154 2.87 -9.78 -20.44
CA HIS A 154 3.22 -10.73 -21.52
C HIS A 154 3.38 -12.18 -21.01
N LEU A 155 2.53 -12.57 -20.07
CA LEU A 155 2.51 -13.93 -19.51
C LEU A 155 2.07 -14.93 -20.60
N GLN A 156 2.59 -16.15 -20.54
CA GLN A 156 2.13 -17.24 -21.40
C GLN A 156 0.65 -17.56 -21.10
N GLU A 157 -0.10 -18.00 -22.12
CA GLU A 157 -1.55 -18.24 -22.02
C GLU A 157 -1.93 -19.24 -20.89
N GLU A 158 -1.07 -20.23 -20.64
CA GLU A 158 -1.23 -21.19 -19.54
C GLU A 158 -1.02 -20.54 -18.15
N GLU A 159 -0.07 -19.63 -18.00
CA GLU A 159 0.16 -18.92 -16.73
C GLU A 159 -0.95 -17.91 -16.46
N LYS A 160 -1.44 -17.24 -17.50
CA LYS A 160 -2.59 -16.33 -17.44
C LYS A 160 -3.85 -17.06 -16.97
N THR A 161 -4.15 -18.22 -17.55
CA THR A 161 -5.35 -18.99 -17.18
C THR A 161 -5.26 -19.53 -15.75
N LYS A 162 -4.09 -20.02 -15.32
CA LYS A 162 -3.86 -20.48 -13.95
C LYS A 162 -3.99 -19.35 -12.93
N PHE A 163 -3.37 -18.20 -13.19
CA PHE A 163 -3.43 -17.05 -12.29
C PHE A 163 -4.85 -16.49 -12.17
N MET A 164 -5.62 -16.46 -13.28
CA MET A 164 -7.02 -16.03 -13.26
C MET A 164 -7.93 -17.00 -12.50
N ALA A 165 -7.64 -18.30 -12.56
CA ALA A 165 -8.36 -19.30 -11.76
C ALA A 165 -8.09 -19.11 -10.26
N GLU A 166 -6.84 -18.92 -9.88
CA GLU A 166 -6.42 -18.70 -8.50
C GLU A 166 -6.97 -17.37 -7.94
N LEU A 167 -7.00 -16.31 -8.75
CA LEU A 167 -7.60 -15.03 -8.37
C LEU A 167 -9.10 -15.18 -8.06
N ARG A 168 -9.84 -15.90 -8.92
CA ARG A 168 -11.27 -16.15 -8.72
C ARG A 168 -11.54 -16.98 -7.48
N GLU A 169 -10.75 -18.02 -7.24
CA GLU A 169 -10.88 -18.84 -6.03
C GLU A 169 -10.66 -18.02 -4.76
N ASN A 170 -9.60 -17.21 -4.73
CA ASN A 170 -9.31 -16.33 -3.61
C ASN A 170 -10.41 -15.26 -3.39
N GLU A 171 -11.00 -14.73 -4.46
CA GLU A 171 -12.13 -13.81 -4.37
C GLU A 171 -13.38 -14.45 -3.78
N GLU A 172 -13.69 -15.68 -4.21
CA GLU A 172 -14.84 -16.42 -3.70
C GLU A 172 -14.67 -16.74 -2.20
N GLN A 173 -13.46 -17.12 -1.79
CA GLN A 173 -13.10 -17.31 -0.39
C GLN A 173 -13.24 -15.99 0.39
N LEU A 174 -12.72 -14.87 -0.13
CA LEU A 174 -12.84 -13.55 0.49
C LEU A 174 -14.30 -13.13 0.68
N LYS A 175 -15.14 -13.33 -0.34
CA LYS A 175 -16.58 -13.03 -0.28
C LYS A 175 -17.27 -13.89 0.77
N LYS A 176 -16.93 -15.19 0.84
CA LYS A 176 -17.45 -16.11 1.86
C LYS A 176 -17.05 -15.69 3.27
N THR A 177 -15.78 -15.36 3.50
CA THR A 177 -15.28 -14.89 4.79
C THR A 177 -15.87 -13.53 5.19
N GLN A 178 -16.04 -12.58 4.26
CA GLN A 178 -16.73 -11.32 4.53
C GLN A 178 -18.19 -11.55 4.94
N ASN A 179 -18.89 -12.44 4.23
CA ASN A 179 -20.27 -12.81 4.56
C ASN A 179 -20.37 -13.48 5.94
N GLU A 180 -19.45 -14.39 6.27
CA GLU A 180 -19.36 -15.02 7.58
C GLU A 180 -19.05 -14.00 8.68
N MET A 181 -18.12 -13.07 8.45
CA MET A 181 -17.80 -11.96 9.35
C MET A 181 -19.01 -11.04 9.57
N ALA A 182 -19.73 -10.68 8.51
CA ALA A 182 -20.94 -9.87 8.60
C ALA A 182 -22.04 -10.60 9.39
N GLN A 183 -22.21 -11.90 9.17
CA GLN A 183 -23.12 -12.73 9.96
C GLN A 183 -22.69 -12.84 11.42
N LEU A 184 -21.39 -12.99 11.70
CA LEU A 184 -20.85 -13.04 13.06
C LEU A 184 -21.08 -11.69 13.77
N LYS A 185 -20.76 -10.57 13.12
CA LYS A 185 -21.02 -9.21 13.65
C LYS A 185 -22.51 -9.00 13.92
N ARG A 186 -23.40 -9.44 13.02
CA ARG A 186 -24.85 -9.43 13.26
C ARG A 186 -25.23 -10.28 14.46
N ARG A 187 -24.72 -11.50 14.58
CA ARG A 187 -24.99 -12.39 15.73
C ARG A 187 -24.48 -11.81 17.04
N VAL A 188 -23.28 -11.23 17.08
CA VAL A 188 -22.72 -10.56 18.26
C VAL A 188 -23.58 -9.35 18.63
N THR A 189 -23.99 -8.55 17.66
CA THR A 189 -24.86 -7.38 17.91
C THR A 189 -26.23 -7.80 18.41
N ILE A 190 -26.85 -8.82 17.79
CA ILE A 190 -28.13 -9.37 18.22
C ILE A 190 -28.01 -10.03 19.60
N SER A 191 -26.90 -10.71 19.89
CA SER A 191 -26.66 -11.32 21.21
C SER A 191 -26.47 -10.24 22.27
N ARG A 192 -25.69 -9.19 22.00
CA ARG A 192 -25.59 -8.00 22.87
C ARG A 192 -26.95 -7.33 23.09
N MET A 193 -27.75 -7.20 22.03
CA MET A 193 -29.11 -6.65 22.14
C MET A 193 -30.06 -7.58 22.90
N LYS A 194 -29.96 -8.91 22.74
CA LYS A 194 -30.76 -9.89 23.50
C LYS A 194 -30.34 -9.96 24.96
N SER A 195 -29.05 -9.91 25.26
CA SER A 195 -28.53 -9.77 26.62
C SER A 195 -28.97 -8.45 27.26
N ALA A 196 -29.02 -7.36 26.49
CA ALA A 196 -29.55 -6.07 26.95
C ALA A 196 -31.08 -6.00 27.08
N ARG A 197 -31.85 -6.91 26.45
CA ARG A 197 -33.34 -6.88 26.47
C ARG A 197 -34.00 -8.05 27.20
N GLY A 198 -33.27 -9.11 27.49
CA GLY A 198 -33.82 -10.37 28.03
C GLY A 198 -33.11 -10.89 29.27
N GLN A 199 -32.23 -10.09 29.88
CA GLN A 199 -31.46 -10.49 31.06
C GLN A 199 -31.27 -9.33 32.05
N HIS A 200 -32.23 -8.39 32.11
CA HIS A 200 -32.12 -7.22 32.98
C HIS A 200 -32.44 -7.51 34.46
N ASP A 201 -32.97 -8.69 34.82
CA ASP A 201 -33.68 -8.89 36.12
C ASP A 201 -33.13 -10.01 37.04
N THR A 202 -31.85 -10.42 36.97
CA THR A 202 -31.40 -11.54 37.86
C THR A 202 -30.11 -11.36 38.65
N LEU A 203 -29.24 -10.40 38.32
CA LEU A 203 -27.97 -10.20 39.04
C LEU A 203 -27.72 -8.75 39.47
N LEU A 204 -28.15 -7.77 38.67
CA LEU A 204 -28.13 -6.35 39.07
C LEU A 204 -29.16 -6.03 40.17
N ASP A 205 -30.17 -6.91 40.32
CA ASP A 205 -31.18 -6.92 41.38
C ASP A 205 -30.91 -7.98 42.46
N ASP A 206 -29.79 -8.70 42.38
CA ASP A 206 -29.39 -9.62 43.44
C ASP A 206 -29.07 -8.79 44.69
N PRO A 207 -29.74 -9.03 45.83
CA PRO A 207 -29.51 -8.26 47.05
C PRO A 207 -28.05 -8.26 47.50
N GLY A 208 -27.33 -9.37 47.28
CA GLY A 208 -25.91 -9.48 47.60
C GLY A 208 -25.02 -8.60 46.72
N PHE A 209 -25.32 -8.53 45.42
CA PHE A 209 -24.62 -7.66 44.48
C PHE A 209 -24.87 -6.18 44.77
N ILE A 210 -26.11 -5.81 45.09
CA ILE A 210 -26.47 -4.45 45.50
C ILE A 210 -25.77 -4.06 46.80
N GLU A 211 -25.83 -4.91 47.83
CA GLU A 211 -25.18 -4.67 49.13
C GLU A 211 -23.66 -4.47 48.97
N TYR A 212 -23.03 -5.30 48.14
CA TYR A 212 -21.60 -5.15 47.84
C TYR A 212 -21.31 -3.83 47.11
N THR A 213 -22.15 -3.47 46.13
CA THR A 213 -22.03 -2.21 45.39
C THR A 213 -22.18 -1.00 46.33
N GLU A 214 -23.16 -1.02 47.22
CA GLU A 214 -23.38 0.05 48.20
C GLU A 214 -22.15 0.23 49.11
N LYS A 215 -21.68 -0.87 49.71
CA LYS A 215 -20.63 -0.86 50.72
C LYS A 215 -19.23 -0.60 50.16
N HIS A 216 -18.93 -1.11 48.97
CA HIS A 216 -17.56 -1.06 48.42
C HIS A 216 -17.40 0.00 47.32
N VAL A 217 -18.47 0.37 46.62
CA VAL A 217 -18.43 1.34 45.52
C VAL A 217 -19.06 2.67 45.94
N LEU A 218 -20.31 2.67 46.43
CA LEU A 218 -21.00 3.93 46.72
C LEU A 218 -20.38 4.69 47.89
N ASP A 219 -20.01 4.00 48.98
CA ASP A 219 -19.34 4.63 50.13
C ASP A 219 -18.03 5.33 49.72
N ARG A 220 -17.27 4.73 48.80
CA ARG A 220 -15.99 5.30 48.32
C ARG A 220 -16.18 6.45 47.33
N ILE A 221 -17.27 6.45 46.56
CA ILE A 221 -17.53 7.51 45.58
C ILE A 221 -18.23 8.72 46.22
N TRP A 222 -19.15 8.49 47.17
CA TRP A 222 -20.07 9.48 47.72
C TRP A 222 -19.78 9.89 49.18
N HIS A 223 -18.61 10.48 49.40
CA HIS A 223 -18.21 10.97 50.72
C HIS A 223 -18.95 12.23 51.23
N SER A 224 -19.71 12.95 50.38
CA SER A 224 -20.17 14.32 50.71
C SER A 224 -21.66 14.60 50.52
N GLY A 225 -22.49 13.56 50.33
CA GLY A 225 -23.95 13.71 50.22
C GLY A 225 -24.45 14.45 48.96
N ARG A 226 -23.59 15.10 48.17
CA ARG A 226 -23.98 15.83 46.96
C ARG A 226 -24.24 14.89 45.78
N ARG A 227 -25.15 15.28 44.89
CA ARG A 227 -25.35 14.61 43.59
C ARG A 227 -24.11 14.85 42.72
N LEU A 228 -23.52 13.78 42.18
CA LEU A 228 -22.39 13.89 41.26
C LEU A 228 -22.93 13.97 39.83
N THR A 229 -22.28 14.77 38.99
CA THR A 229 -22.50 14.73 37.54
C THR A 229 -21.86 13.48 36.95
N GLU A 230 -22.36 12.97 35.82
CA GLU A 230 -21.81 11.77 35.17
C GLU A 230 -20.29 11.84 34.95
N PRO A 231 -19.70 12.95 34.48
CA PRO A 231 -18.24 13.03 34.31
C PRO A 231 -17.48 12.95 35.63
N ALA A 232 -18.04 13.49 36.72
CA ALA A 232 -17.42 13.42 38.03
C ALA A 232 -17.54 12.02 38.64
N LEU A 233 -18.61 11.29 38.31
CA LEU A 233 -18.82 9.91 38.70
C LEU A 233 -17.83 8.98 38.00
N LYS A 234 -17.68 9.10 36.68
CA LYS A 234 -16.70 8.33 35.89
C LYS A 234 -15.28 8.50 36.43
N ARG A 235 -14.84 9.75 36.63
CA ARG A 235 -13.50 10.05 37.18
C ARG A 235 -13.27 9.45 38.58
N ARG A 236 -14.27 9.46 39.45
CA ARG A 236 -14.17 8.87 40.80
C ARG A 236 -14.18 7.35 40.78
N PHE A 237 -15.00 6.76 39.90
CA PHE A 237 -15.06 5.33 39.70
C PHE A 237 -13.73 4.77 39.19
N SER A 238 -13.11 5.41 38.18
CA SER A 238 -11.78 5.02 37.68
C SER A 238 -10.70 5.05 38.76
N GLY A 239 -10.84 5.93 39.77
CA GLY A 239 -9.92 5.97 40.90
C GLY A 239 -10.08 4.84 41.92
N ILE A 240 -11.17 4.07 41.86
CA ILE A 240 -11.43 2.95 42.78
C ILE A 240 -11.50 1.60 42.08
N VAL A 241 -11.69 1.55 40.77
CA VAL A 241 -11.92 0.31 40.02
C VAL A 241 -10.78 -0.71 40.17
N GLU A 242 -9.54 -0.22 40.22
CA GLU A 242 -8.34 -1.06 40.45
C GLU A 242 -8.30 -1.69 41.85
N SER A 243 -9.05 -1.14 42.80
CA SER A 243 -9.12 -1.60 44.19
C SER A 243 -10.30 -2.54 44.47
N LEU A 244 -11.12 -2.83 43.47
CA LEU A 244 -12.26 -3.74 43.56
C LEU A 244 -11.84 -5.17 43.25
N GLU A 245 -12.58 -6.15 43.79
CA GLU A 245 -12.34 -7.55 43.48
C GLU A 245 -12.53 -7.83 41.99
N GLN A 246 -11.58 -8.56 41.38
CA GLN A 246 -11.59 -8.83 39.94
C GLN A 246 -12.86 -9.56 39.48
N GLY A 247 -13.41 -10.46 40.30
CA GLY A 247 -14.67 -11.14 40.00
C GLY A 247 -15.83 -10.16 39.84
N TYR A 248 -15.92 -9.18 40.75
CA TYR A 248 -16.93 -8.13 40.70
C TYR A 248 -16.75 -7.21 39.49
N VAL A 249 -15.51 -6.84 39.11
CA VAL A 249 -15.25 -6.03 37.92
C VAL A 249 -15.61 -6.79 36.64
N MET A 250 -15.31 -8.09 36.57
CA MET A 250 -15.73 -8.95 35.46
C MET A 250 -17.25 -9.03 35.35
N ASP A 251 -17.96 -9.10 36.48
CA ASP A 251 -19.42 -9.05 36.49
C ASP A 251 -19.91 -7.68 35.98
N LEU A 252 -19.33 -6.57 36.44
CA LEU A 252 -19.68 -5.23 35.94
C LEU A 252 -19.46 -5.07 34.43
N ASN A 253 -18.37 -5.62 33.89
CA ASN A 253 -18.07 -5.59 32.46
C ASN A 253 -19.06 -6.45 31.68
N LYS A 254 -19.33 -7.67 32.18
CA LYS A 254 -20.32 -8.59 31.60
C LYS A 254 -21.71 -7.96 31.50
N TRP A 255 -22.08 -7.12 32.46
CA TRP A 255 -23.36 -6.41 32.51
C TRP A 255 -23.33 -5.02 31.84
N GLY A 256 -22.19 -4.60 31.27
CA GLY A 256 -22.05 -3.33 30.56
C GLY A 256 -22.10 -2.09 31.47
N VAL A 257 -21.93 -2.27 32.79
CA VAL A 257 -21.74 -1.17 33.74
C VAL A 257 -20.38 -0.50 33.51
N VAL A 258 -19.37 -1.30 33.16
CA VAL A 258 -18.06 -0.84 32.70
C VAL A 258 -17.74 -1.40 31.31
N ASP A 259 -16.86 -0.73 30.57
CA ASP A 259 -16.38 -1.18 29.27
C ASP A 259 -15.13 -2.07 29.37
N ASP A 260 -14.57 -2.43 28.21
CA ASP A 260 -13.38 -3.29 28.07
C ASP A 260 -12.11 -2.66 28.69
N ASP A 261 -12.10 -1.34 28.86
CA ASP A 261 -11.02 -0.57 29.50
C ASP A 261 -11.28 -0.34 31.00
N ASN A 262 -12.30 -0.99 31.57
CA ASN A 262 -12.79 -0.81 32.94
C ASN A 262 -13.28 0.62 33.24
N GLU A 263 -13.64 1.39 32.23
CA GLU A 263 -14.25 2.70 32.40
C GLU A 263 -15.76 2.58 32.58
N LEU A 264 -16.32 3.47 33.40
CA LEU A 264 -17.75 3.47 33.69
C LEU A 264 -18.55 3.97 32.48
N THR A 265 -19.48 3.15 31.99
CA THR A 265 -20.37 3.48 30.86
C THR A 265 -21.47 4.46 31.30
N ASP A 266 -22.18 5.07 30.35
CA ASP A 266 -23.34 5.93 30.65
C ASP A 266 -24.46 5.14 31.35
N PHE A 267 -24.61 3.86 30.98
CA PHE A 267 -25.49 2.92 31.66
C PHE A 267 -25.03 2.69 33.10
N GLY A 268 -23.74 2.44 33.34
CA GLY A 268 -23.23 2.21 34.67
C GLY A 268 -23.32 3.42 35.58
N ALA A 269 -23.12 4.62 35.03
CA ALA A 269 -23.34 5.87 35.75
C ALA A 269 -24.80 6.02 36.20
N SER A 270 -25.75 5.64 35.35
CA SER A 270 -27.18 5.64 35.66
C SER A 270 -27.53 4.56 36.70
N TYR A 271 -26.93 3.37 36.60
CA TYR A 271 -27.12 2.28 37.56
C TYR A 271 -26.68 2.65 38.98
N LEU A 272 -25.46 3.19 39.14
CA LEU A 272 -24.96 3.62 40.46
C LEU A 272 -25.81 4.74 41.06
N GLN A 273 -26.35 5.64 40.23
CA GLN A 273 -27.28 6.67 40.68
C GLN A 273 -28.61 6.06 41.16
N ARG A 274 -29.14 5.03 40.46
CA ARG A 274 -30.38 4.35 40.84
C ARG A 274 -30.28 3.61 42.17
N ILE A 275 -29.18 2.88 42.40
CA ILE A 275 -28.95 2.21 43.69
C ILE A 275 -28.95 3.25 44.80
N ARG A 276 -28.20 4.35 44.61
CA ARG A 276 -28.12 5.42 45.61
C ARG A 276 -29.47 6.06 45.93
N THR A 277 -30.33 6.28 44.93
CA THR A 277 -31.64 6.92 45.13
C THR A 277 -32.69 5.95 45.67
N GLY A 278 -32.35 4.68 45.91
CA GLY A 278 -33.29 3.66 46.37
C GLY A 278 -34.37 3.34 45.34
N GLN A 279 -34.17 3.69 44.07
CA GLN A 279 -35.09 3.35 42.97
C GLN A 279 -34.68 2.03 42.30
N VAL A 280 -34.45 1.02 43.13
CA VAL A 280 -34.40 -0.38 42.69
C VAL A 280 -35.85 -0.89 42.75
N ASP A 281 -36.67 -0.45 41.80
CA ASP A 281 -37.96 -1.08 41.57
C ASP A 281 -37.67 -2.50 41.09
N VAL A 282 -37.96 -3.48 41.94
CA VAL A 282 -38.06 -4.89 41.57
C VAL A 282 -39.19 -4.99 40.54
N LEU A 283 -38.84 -5.22 39.28
CA LEU A 283 -39.76 -5.59 38.21
C LEU A 283 -39.49 -7.03 37.78
#